data_AF-A0A6V7JRR9-F1
#
_entry.id   AF-A0A6V7JRR9-F1
#
_cell.length_a   1.000
_cell.length_b   1.000
_cell.length_c   1.000
_cell.angle_alpha   90.00
_cell.angle_beta   90.00
_cell.angle_gamma   90.00
#
_symmetry.space_group_name_H-M   'P 1'
#
loop_
_entity.id
_entity.type
_entity.pdbx_description
1 polymer ?
#
loop_
_entity_poly.entity_id
_entity_poly.type
_entity_poly.pdbx_seq_one_letter_code
_entity_poly.pdbx_strand_id
1 'polypeptide(L)'
;GASILGAAVGGATRGTSYNKDRCFTLLVIDDQNTDWSKYFRGRRIHGDYEIRVEQAEFRELSLTASEAGATVSMAVFRNGTKVIR
;
A
#
# COMPACT_ATOMS: atom_id res chain seq x y z
N GLY A 1 27.23 22.93 -34.36
CA GLY A 1 27.96 22.79 -33.09
C GLY A 1 27.15 21.91 -32.17
N ALA A 2 27.77 20.86 -31.64
CA ALA A 2 27.15 19.91 -30.73
C ALA A 2 26.88 20.53 -29.35
N SER A 3 25.76 20.10 -28.73
CA SER A 3 25.61 19.72 -27.31
C SER A 3 25.83 20.84 -26.24
N ILE A 4 25.23 20.88 -25.05
CA ILE A 4 24.43 19.98 -24.23
C ILE A 4 24.09 20.72 -22.91
N LEU A 5 22.95 20.37 -22.32
CA LEU A 5 22.71 20.24 -20.87
C LEU A 5 22.66 21.49 -19.97
N GLY A 6 21.50 21.63 -19.31
CA GLY A 6 21.29 22.46 -18.13
C GLY A 6 20.02 22.06 -17.37
N ALA A 7 19.88 20.76 -17.10
CA ALA A 7 19.06 20.12 -16.07
C ALA A 7 17.64 20.67 -15.80
N ALA A 8 16.63 20.03 -16.40
CA ALA A 8 15.35 19.88 -15.74
C ALA A 8 15.58 19.01 -14.48
N VAL A 9 15.42 19.60 -13.29
CA VAL A 9 15.35 18.86 -12.03
C VAL A 9 14.08 18.01 -12.04
N GLY A 10 14.20 16.82 -12.61
CA GLY A 10 13.22 15.77 -12.59
C GLY A 10 13.11 15.19 -11.18
N GLY A 11 12.25 15.81 -10.36
CA GLY A 11 11.69 15.22 -9.16
C GLY A 11 10.27 14.74 -9.41
N ALA A 12 9.97 14.22 -10.60
CA ALA A 12 8.73 13.50 -10.81
C ALA A 12 8.83 12.23 -9.98
N THR A 13 8.19 12.20 -8.81
CA THR A 13 7.73 10.95 -8.19
C THR A 13 6.69 10.35 -9.13
N ARG A 14 7.15 9.83 -10.28
CA ARG A 14 6.37 8.89 -11.09
C ARG A 14 6.11 7.74 -10.14
N GLY A 15 4.86 7.61 -9.70
CA GLY A 15 4.42 6.44 -8.96
C GLY A 15 4.94 5.23 -9.72
N THR A 16 5.80 4.45 -9.08
CA THR A 16 6.23 3.18 -9.62
C THR A 16 4.96 2.41 -9.91
N SER A 17 4.76 2.02 -11.18
CA SER A 17 3.63 1.16 -11.54
C SER A 17 3.65 -0.03 -10.59
N TYR A 18 2.51 -0.28 -9.93
CA TYR A 18 2.40 -1.35 -8.94
C TYR A 18 2.97 -2.63 -9.55
N ASN A 19 3.91 -3.27 -8.86
CA ASN A 19 4.42 -4.57 -9.27
C ASN A 19 3.89 -5.64 -8.30
N LYS A 20 2.83 -6.34 -8.71
CA LYS A 20 2.21 -7.40 -7.88
C LYS A 20 3.18 -8.52 -7.52
N ASP A 21 4.19 -8.77 -8.35
CA ASP A 21 5.19 -9.83 -8.13
C ASP A 21 6.32 -9.39 -7.19
N ARG A 22 6.39 -8.09 -6.85
CA ARG A 22 7.40 -7.50 -5.95
C ARG A 22 6.77 -6.56 -4.94
N CYS A 23 5.67 -7.02 -4.33
CA CYS A 23 4.95 -6.27 -3.31
C CYS A 23 4.48 -7.20 -2.21
N PHE A 24 4.75 -6.83 -0.96
CA PHE A 24 4.11 -7.45 0.20
C PHE A 24 2.97 -6.57 0.70
N THR A 25 1.90 -7.20 1.19
CA THR A 25 0.81 -6.47 1.85
C THR A 25 1.01 -6.53 3.35
N LEU A 26 1.03 -5.37 3.99
CA LEU A 26 1.03 -5.22 5.44
C LEU A 26 -0.37 -4.80 5.88
N LEU A 27 -1.05 -5.67 6.63
CA LEU A 27 -2.29 -5.32 7.32
C LEU A 27 -1.95 -4.66 8.66
N VAL A 28 -2.39 -3.43 8.85
CA VAL A 28 -2.30 -2.69 10.10
C VAL A 28 -3.67 -2.67 10.77
N ILE A 29 -3.72 -3.15 12.02
CA ILE A 29 -4.93 -3.16 12.84
C ILE A 29 -4.84 -2.00 13.84
N ASP A 30 -5.47 -0.88 13.51
CA ASP A 30 -5.47 0.35 14.29
C ASP A 30 -6.65 1.25 13.87
N ASP A 31 -6.92 2.31 14.64
CA ASP A 31 -7.90 3.33 14.29
C ASP A 31 -7.47 4.21 13.09
N GLN A 32 -8.33 5.14 12.65
CA GLN A 32 -8.05 6.03 11.51
C GLN A 32 -7.28 7.31 11.88
N ASN A 33 -6.91 7.52 13.15
CA ASN A 33 -6.20 8.71 13.60
C ASN A 33 -4.74 8.71 13.13
N THR A 34 -4.16 7.52 12.96
CA THR A 34 -2.79 7.34 12.45
C THR A 34 -2.82 6.84 11.01
N ASP A 35 -2.26 7.62 10.07
CA ASP A 35 -2.11 7.22 8.68
C ASP A 35 -0.80 6.45 8.46
N TRP A 36 -0.84 5.14 8.67
CA TRP A 36 0.33 4.26 8.56
C TRP A 36 0.93 4.23 7.15
N SER A 37 0.13 4.49 6.11
CA SER A 37 0.61 4.53 4.73
C SER A 37 1.69 5.60 4.52
N LYS A 38 1.63 6.71 5.26
CA LYS A 38 2.66 7.77 5.24
C LYS A 38 3.99 7.31 5.82
N TYR A 39 3.96 6.52 6.90
CA TYR A 39 5.18 6.04 7.57
C TYR A 39 5.92 4.97 6.75
N PHE A 40 5.18 4.17 5.98
CA PHE A 40 5.75 3.15 5.09
C PHE A 40 6.02 3.65 3.67
N ARG A 41 5.68 4.90 3.34
CA ARG A 41 5.91 5.47 2.01
C ARG A 41 7.40 5.43 1.64
N GLY A 42 7.70 4.78 0.52
CA GLY A 42 9.07 4.63 0.02
C GLY A 42 9.94 3.62 0.79
N ARG A 43 9.41 2.98 1.84
CA ARG A 43 10.07 1.85 2.50
C ARG A 43 9.99 0.62 1.59
N ARG A 44 11.06 -0.18 1.60
CA ARG A 44 11.17 -1.40 0.81
C ARG A 44 11.74 -2.54 1.66
N ILE A 45 11.28 -3.75 1.41
CA ILE A 45 11.85 -4.97 1.99
C ILE A 45 12.96 -5.44 1.05
N HIS A 46 14.15 -5.69 1.59
CA HIS A 46 15.37 -6.07 0.85
C HIS A 46 15.76 -5.13 -0.32
N GLY A 47 15.22 -3.91 -0.36
CA GLY A 47 15.57 -2.87 -1.32
C GLY A 47 14.73 -2.83 -2.60
N ASP A 48 13.97 -3.90 -2.91
CA ASP A 48 13.24 -4.05 -4.17
C ASP A 48 11.77 -4.46 -4.03
N TYR A 49 11.33 -4.94 -2.86
CA TYR A 49 9.92 -5.22 -2.61
C TYR A 49 9.19 -4.00 -2.05
N GLU A 50 8.11 -3.60 -2.71
CA GLU A 50 7.21 -2.55 -2.23
C GLU A 50 6.37 -3.04 -1.03
N ILE A 51 5.95 -2.11 -0.18
CA ILE A 51 5.06 -2.39 0.95
C ILE A 51 3.71 -1.72 0.66
N ARG A 52 2.68 -2.54 0.44
CA ARG A 52 1.29 -2.08 0.36
C ARG A 52 0.69 -2.12 1.75
N VAL A 53 0.37 -0.96 2.30
CA VAL A 53 -0.31 -0.85 3.60
C VAL A 53 -1.82 -0.92 3.39
N GLU A 54 -2.46 -1.87 4.04
CA GLU A 54 -3.91 -1.93 4.22
C GLU A 54 -4.18 -1.67 5.71
N GLN A 55 -5.20 -0.88 6.02
CA GLN A 55 -5.53 -0.48 7.40
C GLN A 55 -7.02 -0.62 7.65
N ALA A 56 -7.37 -1.21 8.80
CA ALA A 56 -8.73 -1.45 9.25
C ALA A 56 -8.76 -1.65 10.77
N GLU A 57 -9.87 -1.30 11.42
CA GLU A 57 -10.12 -1.66 12.82
C GLU A 57 -10.63 -3.11 12.93
N PHE A 58 -10.50 -3.74 14.11
CA PHE A 58 -10.98 -5.11 14.32
C PHE A 58 -12.45 -5.33 13.92
N ARG A 59 -13.32 -4.35 14.18
CA ARG A 59 -14.76 -4.41 13.82
C ARG A 59 -15.04 -4.46 12.32
N GLU A 60 -14.03 -4.13 11.51
CA GLU A 60 -14.13 -4.08 10.05
C GLU A 60 -13.59 -5.36 9.39
N LEU A 61 -13.04 -6.30 10.17
CA LEU A 61 -12.36 -7.48 9.64
C LEU A 61 -13.17 -8.76 9.81
N SER A 62 -13.14 -9.62 8.80
CA SER A 62 -13.46 -11.04 8.92
C SER A 62 -12.36 -11.89 8.25
N LEU A 63 -12.11 -13.09 8.79
CA LEU A 63 -11.05 -13.98 8.32
C LEU A 63 -11.64 -15.36 8.02
N THR A 64 -11.22 -15.96 6.92
CA THR A 64 -11.36 -17.40 6.67
C THR A 64 -9.98 -17.99 6.43
N ALA A 65 -9.62 -19.04 7.17
CA ALA A 65 -8.35 -19.74 7.01
C ALA A 65 -8.60 -21.22 6.71
N SER A 66 -7.82 -21.77 5.80
CA SER A 66 -7.84 -23.18 5.40
C SER A 66 -6.41 -23.66 5.10
N GLU A 67 -6.26 -24.92 4.74
CA GLU A 67 -4.99 -25.47 4.24
C GLU A 67 -4.44 -24.74 3.00
N ALA A 68 -5.31 -24.09 2.22
CA ALA A 68 -4.92 -23.30 1.05
C ALA A 68 -4.41 -21.90 1.41
N GLY A 69 -4.52 -21.48 2.67
CA GLY A 69 -4.08 -20.18 3.16
C GLY A 69 -5.16 -19.41 3.92
N ALA A 70 -4.96 -18.10 4.07
CA ALA A 70 -5.85 -17.22 4.80
C ALA A 70 -6.35 -16.09 3.92
N THR A 71 -7.66 -15.84 3.96
CA THR A 71 -8.33 -14.71 3.33
C THR A 71 -8.86 -13.78 4.40
N VAL A 72 -8.44 -12.51 4.34
CA VAL A 72 -8.96 -11.43 5.18
C VAL A 72 -9.90 -10.60 4.32
N SER A 73 -11.14 -10.40 4.75
CA SER A 73 -12.07 -9.46 4.14
C SER A 73 -12.16 -8.21 5.01
N MET A 74 -12.01 -7.04 4.39
CA MET A 74 -12.12 -5.75 5.10
C MET A 74 -13.34 -4.97 4.64
N ALA A 75 -14.22 -4.66 5.59
CA ALA A 75 -15.43 -3.89 5.39
C ALA A 75 -15.22 -2.43 5.82
N VAL A 76 -14.80 -1.59 4.89
CA VAL A 76 -14.54 -0.16 5.15
C VAL A 76 -15.65 0.73 4.63
N PHE A 77 -15.94 1.82 5.33
CA PHE A 77 -16.88 2.84 4.85
C PHE A 77 -16.16 3.92 4.04
N ARG A 78 -16.51 4.05 2.76
CA ARG A 78 -16.02 5.14 1.90
C ARG A 78 -17.20 5.99 1.47
N ASN A 79 -17.19 7.27 1.87
CA ASN A 79 -18.28 8.23 1.60
C ASN A 79 -19.65 7.69 2.03
N GLY A 80 -19.73 7.03 3.19
CA GLY A 80 -20.98 6.45 3.72
C GLY A 80 -21.40 5.11 3.11
N THR A 81 -20.68 4.61 2.09
CA THR A 81 -20.94 3.29 1.49
C THR A 81 -19.97 2.24 2.03
N LYS A 82 -20.49 1.10 2.47
CA LYS A 82 -19.68 -0.05 2.91
C LYS A 82 -19.10 -0.77 1.68
N VAL A 83 -17.77 -0.85 1.61
CA VAL A 83 -17.02 -1.54 0.56
C VAL A 83 -16.29 -2.73 1.19
N ILE A 84 -16.39 -3.90 0.56
CA ILE A 84 -15.63 -5.10 0.95
C ILE A 84 -14.47 -5.29 -0.03
N ARG A 85 -13.28 -5.53 0.50
CA ARG A 85 -12.05 -5.83 -0.25
C ARG A 85 -11.30 -7.00 0.38
#